data_AF-A0A423UC42-F1
#
_entry.id   AF-A0A423UC42-F1
#
_cell.length_a   1.000
_cell.length_b   1.000
_cell.length_c   1.000
_cell.angle_alpha   90.00
_cell.angle_beta   90.00
_cell.angle_gamma   90.00
#
_symmetry.space_group_name_H-M   'P 1'
#
loop_
_entity.id
_entity.type
_entity.pdbx_description
1 polymer ?
#
loop_
_entity_poly.entity_id
_entity_poly.type
_entity_poly.pdbx_seq_one_letter_code
_entity_poly.pdbx_strand_id
1 'polypeptide(L)'
;MTRTAKERQDIRNWSEQLSAQAESGQLEPIEGSRTYRGENAPAMQDDDLLAIFQGRPREELRQPAKKTWRIRTTEELDAWAAAGAKEEQINTSALVRKAVAEYLGHHHRTAQPA
;
A
#
# COMPACT_ATOMS: atom_id res chain seq x y z
N MET A 1 7.78 -7.72 -10.63
CA MET A 1 7.30 -8.82 -11.50
C MET A 1 6.19 -8.30 -12.38
N THR A 2 6.34 -8.38 -13.70
CA THR A 2 5.36 -7.89 -14.68
C THR A 2 4.40 -9.03 -15.03
N ARG A 3 3.09 -8.83 -14.86
CA ARG A 3 2.08 -9.84 -15.21
C ARG A 3 2.16 -10.23 -16.69
N THR A 4 2.01 -11.52 -16.97
CA THR A 4 2.04 -12.10 -18.32
C THR A 4 0.85 -11.64 -19.16
N ALA A 5 0.92 -11.76 -20.49
CA ALA A 5 -0.16 -11.35 -21.39
C ALA A 5 -1.47 -12.13 -21.13
N LYS A 6 -1.35 -13.43 -20.80
CA LYS A 6 -2.49 -14.29 -20.45
C LYS A 6 -3.18 -13.81 -19.17
N GLU A 7 -2.41 -13.57 -18.11
CA GLU A 7 -2.94 -13.05 -16.84
C GLU A 7 -3.68 -11.71 -17.02
N ARG A 8 -3.20 -10.82 -17.89
CA ARG A 8 -3.88 -9.56 -18.19
C ARG A 8 -5.23 -9.76 -18.88
N GLN A 9 -5.30 -10.73 -19.80
CA GLN A 9 -6.55 -11.05 -20.49
C GLN A 9 -7.55 -11.72 -19.56
N ASP A 10 -7.10 -12.64 -18.71
CA ASP A 10 -7.96 -13.32 -17.74
C ASP A 10 -8.56 -12.31 -16.74
N ILE A 11 -7.76 -11.35 -16.27
CA ILE A 11 -8.23 -10.25 -15.41
C ILE A 11 -9.28 -9.38 -16.13
N ARG A 12 -9.07 -9.07 -17.42
CA ARG A 12 -10.02 -8.27 -18.21
C ARG A 12 -11.35 -9.00 -18.35
N ASN A 13 -11.32 -10.26 -18.76
CA ASN A 13 -12.52 -11.08 -18.93
C ASN A 13 -13.30 -11.22 -17.61
N TRP A 14 -12.59 -11.48 -16.51
CA TRP A 14 -13.18 -11.55 -15.18
C TRP A 14 -13.82 -10.21 -14.77
N SER A 15 -13.15 -9.08 -15.04
CA SER A 15 -13.68 -7.75 -14.74
C SER A 15 -14.94 -7.42 -15.56
N GLU A 16 -14.97 -7.76 -16.85
CA GLU A 16 -16.13 -7.54 -17.71
C GLU A 16 -17.33 -8.38 -17.25
N GLN A 17 -17.08 -9.63 -16.88
CA GLN A 17 -18.12 -10.53 -16.36
C GLN A 17 -18.69 -10.04 -15.02
N LEU A 18 -17.84 -9.55 -14.12
CA LEU A 18 -18.26 -8.98 -12.85
C LEU A 18 -19.10 -7.71 -13.03
N SER A 19 -18.72 -6.83 -13.97
CA SER A 19 -19.51 -5.63 -14.31
C SER A 19 -20.90 -6.00 -14.83
N ALA A 20 -21.00 -6.98 -15.73
CA ALA A 20 -22.29 -7.43 -16.24
C ALA A 20 -23.19 -8.02 -15.15
N GLN A 21 -22.62 -8.77 -14.19
CA GLN A 21 -23.36 -9.28 -13.02
C GLN A 21 -23.82 -8.15 -12.09
N ALA A 22 -23.02 -7.10 -11.92
CA ALA A 22 -23.41 -5.93 -11.12
C ALA A 22 -24.58 -5.17 -11.75
N GLU A 23 -24.52 -4.93 -13.06
CA GLU A 23 -25.57 -4.22 -13.81
C GLU A 23 -26.89 -4.99 -13.85
N SER A 24 -26.82 -6.32 -13.94
CA SER A 24 -28.00 -7.20 -13.89
C SER A 24 -28.53 -7.45 -12.48
N GLY A 25 -27.90 -6.90 -11.44
CA GLY A 25 -28.31 -7.08 -10.04
C GLY A 25 -28.12 -8.49 -9.49
N GLN A 26 -27.28 -9.31 -10.14
CA GLN A 26 -27.00 -10.69 -9.75
C GLN A 26 -25.92 -10.80 -8.66
N LEU A 27 -25.27 -9.70 -8.31
CA LEU A 27 -24.30 -9.67 -7.21
C LEU A 27 -25.02 -9.60 -5.88
N GLU A 28 -24.97 -10.71 -5.14
CA GLU A 28 -25.41 -10.75 -3.76
C GLU A 28 -24.37 -10.09 -2.84
N PRO A 29 -24.79 -9.24 -1.89
CA PRO A 29 -23.92 -8.73 -0.85
C PRO A 29 -23.30 -9.88 -0.05
N ILE A 30 -22.05 -9.70 0.36
CA ILE A 30 -21.38 -10.66 1.25
C ILE A 30 -22.11 -10.67 2.59
N GLU A 31 -22.22 -11.84 3.22
CA GLU A 31 -22.85 -12.01 4.53
C GLU A 31 -22.23 -11.05 5.56
N GLY A 32 -23.08 -10.26 6.24
CA GLY A 32 -22.65 -9.20 7.18
C GLY A 32 -22.42 -7.82 6.56
N SER A 33 -22.47 -7.68 5.22
CA SER A 33 -22.40 -6.37 4.57
C SER A 33 -23.77 -5.69 4.54
N ARG A 34 -23.81 -4.39 4.89
CA ARG A 34 -25.03 -3.57 4.83
C ARG A 34 -25.23 -3.03 3.42
N THR A 35 -26.44 -3.21 2.87
CA THR A 35 -26.81 -2.72 1.54
C THR A 35 -27.64 -1.45 1.66
N TYR A 36 -27.18 -0.35 1.07
CA TYR A 36 -27.85 0.96 1.14
C TYR A 36 -28.59 1.33 -0.16
N ARG A 37 -28.71 0.39 -1.10
CA ARG A 37 -29.36 0.59 -2.40
C ARG A 37 -30.56 -0.34 -2.52
N GLY A 38 -31.75 0.21 -2.71
CA GLY A 38 -33.01 -0.54 -2.86
C GLY A 38 -34.19 0.14 -2.15
N GLU A 39 -35.41 -0.23 -2.51
CA GLU A 39 -36.65 0.39 -1.99
C GLU A 39 -36.84 0.16 -0.48
N ASN A 40 -36.28 -0.93 0.06
CA ASN A 40 -36.32 -1.29 1.48
C ASN A 40 -34.95 -1.12 2.18
N ALA A 41 -34.01 -0.39 1.57
CA ALA A 41 -32.69 -0.22 2.16
C ALA A 41 -32.76 0.66 3.42
N PRO A 42 -32.14 0.25 4.54
CA PRO A 42 -32.10 1.08 5.74
C PRO A 42 -31.34 2.39 5.45
N ALA A 43 -31.82 3.48 6.05
CA ALA A 43 -31.12 4.76 5.99
C ALA A 43 -29.72 4.63 6.62
N MET A 44 -28.71 5.12 5.89
CA MET A 44 -27.33 5.15 6.34
C MET A 44 -27.21 5.94 7.65
N GLN A 45 -26.60 5.36 8.67
CA GLN A 45 -26.40 6.00 9.97
C GLN A 45 -25.02 6.65 10.04
N ASP A 46 -24.81 7.55 11.01
CA ASP A 46 -23.51 8.22 11.21
C ASP A 46 -22.37 7.22 11.49
N ASP A 47 -22.66 6.12 12.19
CA ASP A 47 -21.70 5.04 12.41
C ASP A 47 -21.29 4.33 11.11
N ASP A 48 -22.21 4.22 10.15
CA ASP A 48 -21.96 3.63 8.84
C ASP A 48 -21.06 4.54 7.99
N LEU A 49 -21.30 5.85 8.05
CA LEU A 49 -20.44 6.86 7.43
C LEU A 49 -19.03 6.77 8.02
N LEU A 50 -18.90 6.76 9.35
CA LEU A 50 -17.60 6.64 10.01
C LEU A 50 -16.88 5.33 9.60
N ALA A 51 -17.58 4.21 9.54
CA ALA A 51 -17.02 2.92 9.12
C ALA A 51 -16.50 2.94 7.67
N ILE A 52 -17.21 3.59 6.74
CA ILE A 52 -16.77 3.76 5.34
C ILE A 52 -15.46 4.57 5.25
N PHE A 53 -15.26 5.51 6.17
CA PHE A 53 -14.07 6.37 6.22
C PHE A 53 -12.97 5.87 7.18
N GLN A 54 -13.23 4.83 7.98
CA GLN A 54 -12.21 4.22 8.83
C GLN A 54 -11.10 3.60 7.95
N GLY A 55 -9.91 4.18 8.02
CA GLY A 55 -8.74 3.73 7.26
C GLY A 55 -8.38 4.58 6.03
N ARG A 56 -9.21 5.55 5.63
CA ARG A 56 -8.78 6.56 4.66
C ARG A 56 -7.89 7.59 5.36
N PRO A 57 -6.72 7.95 4.80
CA PRO A 57 -5.90 9.01 5.38
C PRO A 57 -6.73 10.29 5.47
N ARG A 58 -6.97 10.79 6.68
CA ARG A 58 -7.60 12.10 6.89
C ARG A 58 -6.57 13.16 6.49
N GLU A 59 -6.98 14.17 5.72
CA GLU A 59 -6.07 15.27 5.31
C GLU A 59 -5.45 16.00 6.51
N GLU A 60 -6.16 16.00 7.64
CA GLU A 60 -5.73 16.56 8.92
C GLU A 60 -4.51 15.81 9.51
N LEU A 61 -4.37 14.52 9.23
CA LEU A 61 -3.18 13.73 9.51
C LEU A 61 -2.17 13.94 8.38
N ARG A 62 -1.51 15.11 8.38
CA ARG A 62 -0.34 15.37 7.53
C ARG A 62 0.70 14.28 7.76
N GLN A 63 0.68 13.22 6.94
CA GLN A 63 1.78 12.26 6.95
C GLN A 63 3.05 13.00 6.57
N PRO A 64 4.18 12.74 7.24
CA PRO A 64 5.45 13.35 6.85
C PRO A 64 5.70 13.04 5.37
N ALA A 65 6.03 14.09 4.61
CA ALA A 65 6.25 13.98 3.17
C ALA A 65 7.33 12.92 2.90
N LYS A 66 6.95 11.84 2.21
CA LYS A 66 7.88 10.77 1.86
C LYS A 66 8.82 11.27 0.76
N LYS A 67 10.10 11.43 1.07
CA LYS A 67 11.13 11.73 0.06
C LYS A 67 11.84 10.43 -0.34
N THR A 68 11.81 10.13 -1.63
CA THR A 68 12.51 8.96 -2.19
C THR A 68 13.87 9.38 -2.75
N TRP A 69 14.93 8.67 -2.37
CA TRP A 69 16.26 8.86 -2.95
C TRP A 69 16.54 7.78 -3.99
N ARG A 70 17.12 8.18 -5.12
CA ARG A 70 17.69 7.27 -6.11
C ARG A 70 19.20 7.38 -6.01
N ILE A 71 19.87 6.28 -5.64
CA ILE A 71 21.31 6.22 -5.40
C ILE A 71 21.92 5.29 -6.46
N ARG A 72 23.08 5.65 -7.00
CA ARG A 72 23.88 4.75 -7.83
C ARG A 72 24.95 4.12 -6.96
N THR A 73 25.10 2.80 -7.04
CA THR A 73 26.09 2.02 -6.27
C THR A 73 26.89 1.14 -7.22
N THR A 74 27.94 0.52 -6.69
CA THR A 74 28.61 -0.60 -7.38
C THR A 74 27.77 -1.87 -7.23
N GLU A 75 27.95 -2.81 -8.15
CA GLU A 75 27.27 -4.13 -8.13
C GLU A 75 27.66 -4.94 -6.88
N GLU A 76 28.93 -4.87 -6.48
CA GLU A 76 29.43 -5.54 -5.28
C GLU A 76 28.72 -5.05 -4.00
N LEU A 77 28.56 -3.73 -3.86
CA LEU A 77 27.91 -3.16 -2.69
C LEU A 77 26.41 -3.48 -2.66
N ASP A 78 25.76 -3.54 -3.81
CA ASP A 78 24.35 -3.95 -3.91
C ASP A 78 24.16 -5.41 -3.50
N ALA A 79 25.05 -6.29 -3.96
CA ALA A 79 25.04 -7.71 -3.57
C ALA A 79 25.25 -7.89 -2.06
N TRP A 80 26.19 -7.16 -1.46
CA TRP A 80 26.42 -7.18 -0.01
C TRP A 80 25.22 -6.65 0.77
N ALA A 81 24.63 -5.54 0.34
CA ALA A 81 23.45 -4.98 0.99
C ALA A 81 22.24 -5.93 0.89
N ALA A 82 22.07 -6.62 -0.24
CA ALA A 82 21.03 -7.63 -0.41
C ALA A 82 21.23 -8.84 0.51
N ALA A 83 22.46 -9.31 0.67
CA ALA A 83 22.80 -10.40 1.58
C ALA A 83 22.53 -10.02 3.04
N GLY A 84 23.02 -8.87 3.50
CA GLY A 84 22.79 -8.39 4.86
C GLY A 84 21.29 -8.14 5.16
N ALA A 85 20.55 -7.63 4.18
CA ALA A 85 19.10 -7.43 4.33
C ALA A 85 18.36 -8.77 4.51
N LYS A 86 18.82 -9.82 3.83
CA LYS A 86 18.28 -11.18 3.98
C LYS A 86 18.59 -11.77 5.36
N GLU A 87 19.80 -11.57 5.87
CA GLU A 87 20.19 -12.01 7.22
C GLU A 87 19.34 -11.34 8.30
N GLU A 88 19.10 -10.03 8.17
CA GLU A 88 18.24 -9.26 9.09
C GLU A 88 16.73 -9.43 8.82
N GLN A 89 16.33 -10.19 7.79
CA GLN A 89 14.92 -10.35 7.36
C GLN A 89 14.19 -9.02 7.08
N ILE A 90 14.91 -8.02 6.57
CA ILE A 90 14.37 -6.70 6.19
C ILE A 90 14.56 -6.45 4.69
N ASN A 91 13.91 -5.42 4.17
CA ASN A 91 14.16 -4.99 2.79
C ASN A 91 15.48 -4.19 2.67
N THR A 92 16.13 -4.28 1.52
CA THR A 92 17.40 -3.57 1.24
C THR A 92 17.30 -2.07 1.51
N SER A 93 16.18 -1.44 1.15
CA SER A 93 15.97 -0.01 1.43
C SER A 93 15.91 0.32 2.93
N ALA A 94 15.43 -0.59 3.77
CA ALA A 94 15.40 -0.44 5.22
C ALA A 94 16.81 -0.59 5.80
N LEU A 95 17.58 -1.57 5.30
CA LEU A 95 18.99 -1.71 5.67
C LEU A 95 19.78 -0.45 5.32
N VAL A 96 19.62 0.08 4.10
CA VAL A 96 20.29 1.32 3.67
C VAL A 96 19.88 2.49 4.56
N ARG A 97 18.60 2.64 4.91
CA ARG A 97 18.16 3.69 5.84
C ARG A 97 18.79 3.55 7.23
N LYS A 98 18.87 2.32 7.76
CA LYS A 98 19.52 2.01 9.04
C LYS A 98 21.01 2.41 9.01
N ALA A 99 21.73 1.99 7.97
CA ALA A 99 23.15 2.31 7.79
C ALA A 99 23.39 3.82 7.65
N VAL A 100 22.55 4.53 6.88
CA VAL A 100 22.65 6.01 6.74
C VAL A 100 22.37 6.70 8.07
N ALA A 101 21.35 6.27 8.81
CA ALA A 101 21.03 6.85 10.11
C ALA A 101 22.17 6.64 11.12
N GLU A 102 22.77 5.45 11.14
CA GLU A 102 23.93 5.13 11.97
C GLU A 102 25.14 6.00 11.59
N TYR A 103 25.50 6.06 10.31
CA TYR A 103 26.59 6.90 9.83
C TYR A 103 26.40 8.38 10.22
N LEU A 104 25.21 8.93 9.99
CA LEU A 104 24.91 10.33 10.35
C LEU A 104 24.92 10.54 11.87
N GLY A 105 24.41 9.59 12.65
CA GLY A 105 24.40 9.69 14.12
C GLY A 105 25.80 9.65 14.76
N HIS A 106 26.74 8.95 14.11
CA HIS A 106 28.14 8.87 14.56
C HIS A 106 29.00 10.04 14.05
N HIS A 107 28.84 10.46 12.79
CA HIS A 107 29.74 11.43 12.15
C HIS A 107 29.18 12.85 12.04
N HIS A 108 27.86 13.01 12.06
CA HIS A 108 27.17 14.27 11.79
C HIS A 108 26.09 14.58 12.84
N ARG A 109 26.39 14.30 14.11
CA ARG A 109 25.44 14.49 15.22
C ARG A 109 24.90 15.92 15.33
N THR A 110 25.68 16.92 14.94
CA THR A 110 25.27 18.33 14.91
C THR A 110 24.26 18.66 13.80
N ALA A 111 24.09 17.78 12.81
CA ALA A 111 23.14 17.95 11.71
C ALA A 111 21.77 17.30 11.99
N GLN A 112 21.61 16.58 13.10
CA GLN A 112 20.29 16.07 13.50
C GLN A 112 19.44 17.24 14.02
N PRO A 113 18.23 17.46 13.47
CA PRO A 113 17.29 18.40 14.06
C PRO A 113 16.89 17.90 15.46
N ALA A 114 16.84 18.83 16.42
CA ALA A 114 16.47 18.58 17.82
C ALA A 114 15.04 18.06 17.96
#